data_AF-A0A6A6NF52-F1
#
_entry.id   AF-A0A6A6NF52-F1
#
_cell.length_a   1.000
_cell.length_b   1.000
_cell.length_c   1.000
_cell.angle_alpha   90.00
_cell.angle_beta   90.00
_cell.angle_gamma   90.00
#
_symmetry.space_group_name_H-M   'P 1'
#
loop_
_entity.id
_entity.type
_entity.pdbx_description
1 polymer ?
#
loop_
_entity_poly.entity_id
_entity_poly.type
_entity_poly.pdbx_seq_one_letter_code
_entity_poly.pdbx_strand_id
1 'polypeptide(L)'
;MAQYHMDVTDIADKGTEDVYRTFNVLMRRKPKENNFKAILESIRDLMNEYCIVPDWLHNIFLGYENPSAAHWTNMPDLLETVDFKDTVLDAEQLKESFPDSRSAQVPGHTVTAHAAVHNRCDGVSAGVSSARAWAAAASHVGLLPEPIGGPAYEIGAILSGIQPGLTMVVGPPGTGKTDTAVQILNVLCHNCPSQRTLIITHSNQALNDLFEKIMQRDMPACYLLRLGLGEQELANVLDFSRQGRVSAMLVRRLELLNEVERLARSLQLPEDVGYTCETAGYFWLLYVYSSWEQFLASCEDNKDKPKFVQDCFPFKEFFSNTPQPVFTGQSFEKDMQEAKGCFCHLKTMFQELEECRAFELLKSTADQANYLMTKQAKIVAMTCTHAALKRKDFLQ
;
A
#
# COMPACT_ATOMS: atom_id res chain seq x y z
N MET A 1 -2.77 3.08 41.65
CA MET A 1 -3.87 2.65 42.55
C MET A 1 -3.43 1.58 43.54
N ALA A 2 -2.70 0.53 43.12
CA ALA A 2 -2.24 -0.52 44.06
C ALA A 2 -1.36 0.00 45.22
N GLN A 3 -0.30 0.78 44.93
CA GLN A 3 0.59 1.30 45.99
C GLN A 3 -0.15 2.18 47.01
N TYR A 4 -0.97 3.12 46.52
CA TYR A 4 -1.79 3.97 47.39
C TYR A 4 -2.70 3.16 48.33
N HIS A 5 -3.32 2.11 47.82
CA HIS A 5 -4.15 1.24 48.64
C HIS A 5 -3.36 0.49 49.72
N MET A 6 -2.17 -0.02 49.38
CA MET A 6 -1.27 -0.67 50.36
C MET A 6 -0.86 0.31 51.46
N ASP A 7 -0.45 1.52 51.10
CA ASP A 7 0.01 2.53 52.05
C ASP A 7 -1.14 2.98 52.98
N VAL A 8 -2.35 3.18 52.46
CA VAL A 8 -3.54 3.51 53.26
C VAL A 8 -3.91 2.36 54.21
N THR A 9 -3.76 1.11 53.77
CA THR A 9 -4.00 -0.07 54.61
C THR A 9 -2.98 -0.16 55.73
N ASP A 10 -1.70 0.10 55.45
CA ASP A 10 -0.65 0.11 56.48
C ASP A 10 -0.86 1.23 57.52
N ILE A 11 -1.35 2.41 57.10
CA ILE A 11 -1.73 3.48 58.04
C ILE A 11 -2.84 3.00 58.97
N ALA A 12 -3.85 2.31 58.44
CA ALA A 12 -4.98 1.80 59.23
C ALA A 12 -4.57 0.66 60.19
N ASP A 13 -3.76 -0.28 59.72
CA ASP A 13 -3.43 -1.51 60.46
C ASP A 13 -2.26 -1.33 61.43
N LYS A 14 -1.27 -0.49 61.07
CA LYS A 14 0.00 -0.37 61.79
C LYS A 14 0.23 1.04 62.37
N GLY A 15 -0.66 1.99 62.10
CA GLY A 15 -0.52 3.39 62.55
C GLY A 15 0.70 4.08 61.95
N THR A 16 1.16 3.67 60.77
CA THR A 16 2.30 4.28 60.09
C THR A 16 1.99 5.71 59.64
N GLU A 17 3.03 6.53 59.48
CA GLU A 17 2.90 7.92 59.03
C GLU A 17 2.36 8.01 57.58
N ASP A 18 1.58 9.05 57.28
CA ASP A 18 1.07 9.34 55.94
C ASP A 18 2.20 9.81 55.00
N VAL A 19 2.78 8.86 54.25
CA VAL A 19 3.88 9.08 53.31
C VAL A 19 3.55 10.15 52.26
N TYR A 20 2.27 10.36 51.91
CA TYR A 20 1.88 11.33 50.89
C TYR A 20 2.00 12.78 51.35
N ARG A 21 2.20 13.02 52.65
CA ARG A 21 2.47 14.36 53.23
C ARG A 21 3.95 14.66 53.43
N THR A 22 4.83 13.67 53.28
CA THR A 22 6.26 13.81 53.60
C THR A 22 7.13 14.13 52.39
N PHE A 23 6.56 14.13 51.17
CA PHE A 23 7.31 14.43 49.95
C PHE A 23 7.84 15.87 49.95
N ASN A 24 9.16 16.01 49.83
CA ASN A 24 9.86 17.28 49.74
C ASN A 24 10.71 17.43 48.46
N VAL A 25 10.80 16.38 47.64
CA VAL A 25 11.56 16.34 46.40
C VAL A 25 10.73 15.71 45.28
N LEU A 26 10.72 16.36 44.12
CA LEU A 26 10.17 15.81 42.87
C LEU A 26 11.29 15.60 41.85
N MET A 27 11.57 14.34 41.49
CA MET A 27 12.59 14.01 40.50
C MET A 27 11.97 13.75 39.13
N ARG A 28 12.50 14.43 38.10
CA ARG A 28 12.15 14.17 36.70
C ARG A 28 13.27 13.39 36.02
N ARG A 29 12.92 12.48 35.11
CA ARG A 29 13.86 11.69 34.30
C ARG A 29 13.80 12.13 32.84
N LYS A 30 14.86 11.84 32.08
CA LYS A 30 14.88 12.08 30.64
C LYS A 30 13.79 11.26 29.95
N PRO A 31 12.94 11.85 29.08
CA PRO A 31 11.82 11.14 28.47
C PRO A 31 12.20 9.84 27.72
N LYS A 32 13.31 9.84 26.98
CA LYS A 32 13.77 8.66 26.21
C LYS A 32 14.12 7.44 27.09
N GLU A 33 14.47 7.67 28.35
CA GLU A 33 14.85 6.64 29.33
C GLU A 33 13.72 6.33 30.32
N ASN A 34 12.56 6.98 30.18
CA ASN A 34 11.46 6.98 31.16
C ASN A 34 10.19 6.29 30.65
N ASN A 35 10.36 5.18 29.93
CA ASN A 35 9.28 4.46 29.24
C ASN A 35 8.75 3.23 30.00
N PHE A 36 9.40 2.83 31.10
CA PHE A 36 9.13 1.58 31.80
C PHE A 36 7.68 1.42 32.27
N LYS A 37 7.06 2.50 32.79
CA LYS A 37 5.69 2.45 33.30
C LYS A 37 4.70 2.12 32.18
N ALA A 38 4.79 2.82 31.04
CA ALA A 38 3.91 2.59 29.90
C ALA A 38 4.09 1.18 29.31
N ILE A 39 5.33 0.67 29.23
CA ILE A 39 5.59 -0.69 28.77
C ILE A 39 4.99 -1.73 29.72
N LEU A 40 5.18 -1.58 31.04
CA LEU A 40 4.61 -2.50 32.03
C LEU A 40 3.08 -2.45 32.05
N GLU A 41 2.48 -1.28 31.85
CA GLU A 41 1.04 -1.14 31.67
C GLU A 41 0.57 -1.90 30.41
N SER A 42 1.26 -1.75 29.27
CA SER A 42 0.95 -2.52 28.05
C SER A 42 1.07 -4.04 28.25
N ILE A 43 2.08 -4.53 28.98
CA ILE A 43 2.23 -5.96 29.30
C ILE A 43 1.10 -6.44 30.21
N ARG A 44 0.78 -5.67 31.24
CA ARG A 44 -0.32 -6.00 32.16
C ARG A 44 -1.66 -6.03 31.43
N ASP A 45 -1.90 -5.07 30.55
CA ASP A 45 -3.13 -5.00 29.76
C ASP A 45 -3.21 -6.23 28.83
N LEU A 46 -2.11 -6.63 28.19
CA LEU A 46 -2.02 -7.88 27.40
C LEU A 46 -2.34 -9.14 28.22
N MET A 47 -1.90 -9.21 29.49
CA MET A 47 -2.19 -10.35 30.37
C MET A 47 -3.67 -10.42 30.79
N ASN A 48 -4.38 -9.29 30.75
CA ASN A 48 -5.80 -9.21 31.13
C ASN A 48 -6.75 -9.33 29.92
N GLU A 49 -6.22 -9.25 28.70
CA GLU A 49 -6.95 -9.44 27.46
C GLU A 49 -6.83 -10.88 26.96
N TYR A 50 -7.81 -11.36 26.20
CA TYR A 50 -7.63 -12.58 25.43
C TYR A 50 -6.61 -12.30 24.31
N CYS A 51 -5.39 -12.78 24.48
CA CYS A 51 -4.35 -12.64 23.46
C CYS A 51 -4.70 -13.51 22.25
N ILE A 52 -5.24 -12.88 21.20
CA ILE A 52 -5.52 -13.55 19.92
C ILE A 52 -4.25 -13.49 19.06
N VAL A 53 -3.32 -14.40 19.32
CA VAL A 53 -2.28 -14.75 18.35
C VAL A 53 -2.93 -15.67 17.31
N PRO A 54 -2.60 -15.59 16.00
CA PRO A 54 -3.14 -16.52 15.02
C PRO A 54 -2.90 -17.98 15.45
N ASP A 55 -3.92 -18.84 15.29
CA ASP A 55 -3.87 -20.24 15.76
C ASP A 55 -2.66 -21.00 15.20
N TRP A 56 -2.32 -20.77 13.93
CA TRP A 56 -1.17 -21.35 13.25
C TRP A 56 0.19 -20.89 13.81
N LEU A 57 0.23 -19.78 14.56
CA LEU A 57 1.45 -19.24 15.16
C LEU A 57 1.54 -19.55 16.66
N HIS A 58 0.42 -19.79 17.35
CA HIS A 58 0.36 -19.92 18.80
C HIS A 58 1.32 -20.97 19.37
N ASN A 59 1.23 -22.22 18.88
CA ASN A 59 2.07 -23.31 19.38
C ASN A 59 3.54 -23.16 18.98
N ILE A 60 3.80 -22.59 17.80
CA ILE A 60 5.16 -22.30 17.33
C ILE A 60 5.80 -21.22 18.20
N PHE A 61 5.05 -20.16 18.54
CA PHE A 61 5.50 -19.09 19.41
C PHE A 61 5.84 -19.58 20.82
N LEU A 62 5.05 -20.52 21.35
CA LEU A 62 5.32 -21.15 22.66
C LEU A 62 6.41 -22.24 22.60
N GLY A 63 6.84 -22.64 21.40
CA GLY A 63 7.89 -23.64 21.18
C GLY A 63 7.45 -25.10 21.28
N TYR A 64 6.15 -25.38 21.17
CA TYR A 64 5.62 -26.75 21.25
C TYR A 64 5.54 -27.47 19.89
N GLU A 65 5.46 -26.72 18.79
CA GLU A 65 5.24 -27.27 17.45
C GLU A 65 6.49 -27.20 16.55
N ASN A 66 6.47 -27.95 15.44
CA ASN A 66 7.52 -27.89 14.42
C ASN A 66 7.56 -26.48 13.79
N PRO A 67 8.71 -25.77 13.80
CA PRO A 67 8.85 -24.46 13.16
C PRO A 67 8.42 -24.42 11.69
N SER A 68 8.54 -25.53 10.96
CA SER A 68 8.12 -25.63 9.56
C SER A 68 6.60 -25.65 9.38
N ALA A 69 5.80 -25.81 10.43
CA ALA A 69 4.33 -25.82 10.32
C ALA A 69 3.75 -24.48 9.83
N ALA A 70 4.42 -23.35 10.15
CA ALA A 70 4.05 -22.03 9.64
C ALA A 70 4.70 -21.66 8.30
N HIS A 71 5.49 -22.55 7.69
CA HIS A 71 6.00 -22.31 6.35
C HIS A 71 4.84 -22.28 5.36
N TRP A 72 4.88 -21.37 4.39
CA TRP A 72 3.76 -21.14 3.47
C TRP A 72 3.26 -22.40 2.77
N THR A 73 4.12 -23.37 2.45
CA THR A 73 3.70 -24.65 1.84
C THR A 73 2.69 -25.45 2.67
N ASN A 74 2.59 -25.16 3.97
CA ASN A 74 1.67 -25.80 4.91
C ASN A 74 0.49 -24.89 5.31
N MET A 75 0.41 -23.69 4.75
CA MET A 75 -0.63 -22.70 5.07
C MET A 75 -1.83 -22.84 4.12
N PRO A 76 -3.07 -22.64 4.63
CA PRO A 76 -4.24 -22.50 3.78
C PRO A 76 -4.23 -21.16 3.03
N ASP A 77 -5.13 -21.00 2.05
CA ASP A 77 -5.42 -19.75 1.35
C ASP A 77 -4.21 -19.12 0.63
N LEU A 78 -3.39 -19.96 0.01
CA LEU A 78 -2.26 -19.53 -0.81
C LEU A 78 -2.71 -18.61 -1.94
N LEU A 79 -1.87 -17.61 -2.25
CA LEU A 79 -2.01 -16.82 -3.47
C LEU A 79 -1.70 -17.72 -4.66
N GLU A 80 -2.74 -18.18 -5.35
CA GLU A 80 -2.62 -19.04 -6.54
C GLU A 80 -1.95 -18.34 -7.72
N THR A 81 -2.20 -17.03 -7.87
CA THR A 81 -1.63 -16.20 -8.92
C THR A 81 -1.05 -14.95 -8.29
N VAL A 82 0.23 -14.72 -8.56
CA VAL A 82 0.98 -13.56 -8.08
C VAL A 82 1.56 -12.81 -9.27
N ASP A 83 1.31 -11.51 -9.31
CA ASP A 83 2.07 -10.58 -10.16
C ASP A 83 3.36 -10.17 -9.43
N PHE A 84 4.49 -10.70 -9.91
CA PHE A 84 5.82 -10.42 -9.35
C PHE A 84 6.35 -9.02 -9.73
N LYS A 85 5.63 -8.23 -10.52
CA LYS A 85 6.05 -6.86 -10.88
C LYS A 85 7.48 -6.82 -11.44
N ASP A 86 8.28 -5.88 -10.95
CA ASP A 86 9.68 -5.63 -11.29
C ASP A 86 10.68 -6.56 -10.57
N THR A 87 10.20 -7.64 -9.93
CA THR A 87 11.08 -8.57 -9.19
C THR A 87 12.00 -9.37 -10.12
N VAL A 88 11.53 -9.71 -11.32
CA VAL A 88 12.23 -10.59 -12.26
C VAL A 88 12.62 -9.79 -13.50
N LEU A 89 13.91 -9.80 -13.85
CA LEU A 89 14.43 -9.15 -15.05
C LEU A 89 13.98 -9.87 -16.32
N ASP A 90 14.20 -11.19 -16.34
CA ASP A 90 13.98 -12.01 -17.51
C ASP A 90 13.56 -13.44 -17.18
N ALA A 91 13.16 -14.12 -18.26
CA ALA A 91 12.73 -15.51 -18.28
C ALA A 91 13.78 -16.52 -17.79
N GLU A 92 15.06 -16.23 -17.95
CA GLU A 92 16.15 -17.14 -17.58
C GLU A 92 16.44 -17.04 -16.08
N GLN A 93 16.43 -15.83 -15.51
CA GLN A 93 16.53 -15.60 -14.07
C GLN A 93 15.38 -16.31 -13.32
N LEU A 94 14.17 -16.31 -13.88
CA LEU A 94 13.04 -17.02 -13.30
C LEU A 94 13.28 -18.54 -13.28
N LYS A 95 13.83 -19.12 -14.35
CA LYS A 95 14.17 -20.56 -14.39
C LYS A 95 15.29 -20.91 -13.43
N GLU A 96 16.34 -20.08 -13.34
CA GLU A 96 17.45 -20.27 -12.41
C GLU A 96 16.99 -20.20 -10.94
N SER A 97 16.00 -19.36 -10.66
CA SER A 97 15.42 -19.21 -9.32
C SER A 97 14.49 -20.37 -8.93
N PHE A 98 14.01 -21.14 -9.91
CA PHE A 98 13.05 -22.24 -9.72
C PHE A 98 13.43 -23.52 -10.49
N PRO A 99 14.61 -24.12 -10.21
CA PRO A 99 15.16 -25.22 -11.00
C PRO A 99 14.29 -26.50 -11.00
N ASP A 100 13.51 -26.73 -9.93
CA ASP A 100 12.66 -27.92 -9.77
C ASP A 100 11.24 -27.77 -10.36
N SER A 101 10.90 -26.60 -10.90
CA SER A 101 9.55 -26.29 -11.40
C SER A 101 9.41 -26.68 -12.87
N ARG A 102 8.68 -27.76 -13.19
CA ARG A 102 8.49 -28.26 -14.57
C ARG A 102 7.67 -27.38 -15.51
N SER A 103 7.31 -26.16 -15.13
CA SER A 103 6.46 -25.29 -15.96
C SER A 103 6.68 -23.80 -15.71
N ALA A 104 7.89 -23.31 -15.96
CA ALA A 104 8.08 -21.90 -16.30
C ALA A 104 7.85 -21.75 -17.81
N GLN A 105 6.59 -21.64 -18.24
CA GLN A 105 6.30 -21.27 -19.64
C GLN A 105 6.59 -19.78 -19.81
N VAL A 106 7.68 -19.50 -20.50
CA VAL A 106 8.02 -18.18 -21.03
C VAL A 106 7.28 -18.05 -22.37
N PRO A 107 6.38 -17.06 -22.55
CA PRO A 107 5.76 -16.84 -23.85
C PRO A 107 6.86 -16.55 -24.89
N GLY A 108 6.86 -17.27 -26.01
CA GLY A 108 7.85 -17.19 -27.10
C GLY A 108 7.83 -15.88 -27.92
N HIS A 109 7.43 -14.76 -27.31
CA HIS A 109 7.35 -13.45 -27.96
C HIS A 109 7.98 -12.35 -27.10
N THR A 110 9.13 -12.59 -26.47
CA THR A 110 9.91 -11.52 -25.83
C THR A 110 11.40 -11.79 -25.99
N VAL A 111 11.85 -11.74 -27.25
CA VAL A 111 13.22 -11.31 -27.59
C VAL A 111 13.09 -10.11 -28.51
N THR A 112 12.40 -9.09 -28.01
CA THR A 112 12.49 -7.70 -28.49
C THR A 112 11.86 -6.87 -27.39
N ALA A 113 12.70 -6.16 -26.64
CA ALA A 113 12.28 -5.07 -25.79
C ALA A 113 11.39 -4.12 -26.61
N HIS A 114 10.14 -3.93 -26.20
CA HIS A 114 9.40 -2.66 -26.25
C HIS A 114 8.03 -2.88 -25.60
N ALA A 115 7.61 -1.88 -24.83
CA ALA A 115 6.34 -1.75 -24.12
C ALA A 115 5.18 -2.53 -24.76
N ALA A 116 4.73 -3.59 -24.08
CA ALA A 116 3.51 -4.30 -24.42
C ALA A 116 2.61 -4.32 -23.19
N VAL A 117 1.52 -3.56 -23.29
CA VAL A 117 0.53 -3.31 -22.24
C VAL A 117 -0.46 -4.48 -22.19
N HIS A 118 -0.56 -5.14 -21.04
CA HIS A 118 -1.71 -5.99 -20.73
C HIS A 118 -2.44 -5.43 -19.50
N ASN A 119 -3.76 -5.30 -19.62
CA ASN A 119 -4.65 -4.82 -18.56
C ASN A 119 -5.82 -5.80 -18.43
N ARG A 120 -6.08 -6.28 -17.21
CA ARG A 120 -7.32 -7.00 -16.88
C ARG A 120 -8.33 -6.00 -16.32
N CYS A 121 -9.46 -5.89 -17.00
CA CYS A 121 -10.74 -5.50 -16.40
C CYS A 121 -11.77 -6.57 -16.79
N ASP A 122 -12.42 -7.11 -15.77
CA ASP A 122 -13.82 -7.56 -15.70
C ASP A 122 -14.00 -8.93 -15.04
N GLY A 123 -14.94 -8.96 -14.09
CA GLY A 123 -15.46 -10.17 -13.50
C GLY A 123 -16.70 -10.65 -14.27
N VAL A 124 -16.67 -11.90 -14.73
CA VAL A 124 -17.82 -12.81 -14.84
C VAL A 124 -17.31 -14.24 -14.61
N SER A 125 -18.05 -14.98 -13.79
CA SER A 125 -17.83 -16.39 -13.42
C SER A 125 -18.12 -17.37 -14.56
N ALA A 126 -17.20 -18.30 -14.86
CA ALA A 126 -17.50 -19.69 -15.23
C ALA A 126 -16.22 -20.57 -15.32
N GLY A 127 -16.19 -21.66 -14.55
CA GLY A 127 -15.70 -22.99 -14.98
C GLY A 127 -14.25 -23.18 -15.43
N VAL A 128 -13.41 -23.62 -14.48
CA VAL A 128 -12.37 -24.66 -14.56
C VAL A 128 -11.32 -24.62 -15.68
N SER A 129 -10.06 -24.71 -15.22
CA SER A 129 -8.85 -25.29 -15.83
C SER A 129 -7.89 -24.41 -16.65
N SER A 130 -6.62 -24.51 -16.24
CA SER A 130 -5.37 -24.04 -16.84
C SER A 130 -4.96 -22.57 -16.63
N ALA A 131 -3.88 -22.42 -15.86
CA ALA A 131 -3.17 -21.21 -15.49
C ALA A 131 -2.86 -20.29 -16.69
N ARG A 132 -3.19 -19.01 -16.56
CA ARG A 132 -2.77 -17.94 -17.48
C ARG A 132 -2.40 -16.69 -16.67
N ALA A 133 -1.09 -16.46 -16.53
CA ALA A 133 -0.48 -15.28 -15.94
C ALA A 133 -0.50 -14.11 -16.94
N TRP A 134 -1.29 -13.07 -16.66
CA TRP A 134 -1.41 -11.88 -17.52
C TRP A 134 -1.05 -10.65 -16.68
N ALA A 135 0.09 -10.04 -17.02
CA ALA A 135 0.78 -8.98 -16.27
C ALA A 135 0.11 -7.61 -16.44
N ALA A 136 0.20 -6.81 -15.39
CA ALA A 136 -0.35 -5.45 -15.29
C ALA A 136 0.61 -4.41 -15.87
N ALA A 137 0.15 -3.68 -16.88
CA ALA A 137 0.73 -2.41 -17.30
C ALA A 137 -0.39 -1.36 -17.25
N ALA A 138 -0.40 -0.55 -16.19
CA ALA A 138 -1.26 0.62 -16.12
C ALA A 138 -0.40 1.89 -16.06
N SER A 139 -0.54 2.69 -17.11
CA SER A 139 -0.69 4.15 -17.09
C SER A 139 0.02 4.95 -15.99
N HIS A 140 1.35 5.04 -16.05
CA HIS A 140 2.08 6.18 -15.51
C HIS A 140 2.94 6.84 -16.59
N VAL A 141 2.74 8.14 -16.80
CA VAL A 141 3.69 9.02 -17.48
C VAL A 141 4.86 9.20 -16.52
N GLY A 142 5.78 8.24 -16.51
CA GLY A 142 6.97 8.19 -15.66
C GLY A 142 7.79 6.94 -15.95
N LEU A 143 9.12 7.03 -15.84
CA LEU A 143 10.02 5.88 -15.98
C LEU A 143 9.68 4.84 -14.91
N LEU A 144 9.31 3.63 -15.32
CA LEU A 144 9.18 2.47 -14.43
C LEU A 144 10.54 2.27 -13.71
N PRO A 145 10.57 1.94 -12.40
CA PRO A 145 11.81 1.60 -11.72
C PRO A 145 12.54 0.46 -12.43
N GLU A 146 13.87 0.51 -12.52
CA GLU A 146 14.62 -0.59 -13.10
C GLU A 146 14.45 -1.89 -12.29
N PRO A 147 14.29 -3.05 -12.94
CA PRO A 147 14.10 -4.31 -12.24
C PRO A 147 15.39 -4.67 -11.47
N ILE A 148 15.25 -5.19 -10.25
CA ILE A 148 16.40 -5.29 -9.31
C ILE A 148 17.37 -6.41 -9.67
N GLY A 149 16.96 -7.44 -10.40
CA GLY A 149 17.89 -8.51 -10.79
C GLY A 149 18.58 -9.16 -9.59
N GLY A 150 17.81 -9.56 -8.58
CA GLY A 150 18.36 -10.17 -7.37
C GLY A 150 18.81 -11.64 -7.58
N PRO A 151 19.79 -12.12 -6.80
CA PRO A 151 20.15 -13.54 -6.77
C PRO A 151 18.97 -14.44 -6.37
N ALA A 152 18.95 -15.69 -6.83
CA ALA A 152 17.86 -16.65 -6.66
C ALA A 152 17.33 -16.81 -5.21
N TYR A 153 18.20 -16.64 -4.20
CA TYR A 153 17.79 -16.74 -2.79
C TYR A 153 16.89 -15.58 -2.34
N GLU A 154 17.04 -14.39 -2.93
CA GLU A 154 16.16 -13.25 -2.66
C GLU A 154 14.76 -13.51 -3.22
N ILE A 155 14.67 -14.14 -4.39
CA ILE A 155 13.39 -14.51 -5.02
C ILE A 155 12.64 -15.55 -4.18
N GLY A 156 13.35 -16.53 -3.62
CA GLY A 156 12.76 -17.49 -2.68
C GLY A 156 12.24 -16.82 -1.41
N ALA A 157 12.98 -15.85 -0.85
CA ALA A 157 12.55 -15.07 0.31
C ALA A 157 11.34 -14.17 -0.02
N ILE A 158 11.31 -13.57 -1.21
CA ILE A 158 10.17 -12.76 -1.68
C ILE A 158 8.93 -13.63 -1.83
N LEU A 159 9.05 -14.77 -2.52
CA LEU A 159 7.95 -15.73 -2.70
C LEU A 159 7.39 -16.20 -1.35
N SER A 160 8.28 -16.56 -0.41
CA SER A 160 7.83 -16.94 0.94
C SER A 160 7.15 -15.76 1.66
N GLY A 161 7.68 -14.55 1.52
CA GLY A 161 7.20 -13.36 2.22
C GLY A 161 5.85 -12.81 1.74
N ILE A 162 5.46 -13.11 0.50
CA ILE A 162 4.16 -12.70 -0.05
C ILE A 162 3.04 -13.71 0.24
N GLN A 163 3.41 -14.95 0.60
CA GLN A 163 2.45 -16.00 0.93
C GLN A 163 2.07 -15.93 2.41
N PRO A 164 0.88 -16.46 2.79
CA PRO A 164 0.51 -16.60 4.19
C PRO A 164 1.53 -17.45 4.96
N GLY A 165 1.76 -17.12 6.23
CA GLY A 165 2.62 -17.89 7.14
C GLY A 165 3.74 -17.06 7.78
N LEU A 166 4.75 -17.76 8.30
CA LEU A 166 5.94 -17.18 8.91
C LEU A 166 7.13 -17.30 7.96
N THR A 167 7.67 -16.15 7.53
CA THR A 167 8.90 -16.08 6.74
C THR A 167 10.03 -15.48 7.58
N MET A 168 11.08 -16.25 7.78
CA MET A 168 12.28 -15.81 8.50
C MET A 168 13.45 -15.68 7.51
N VAL A 169 13.92 -14.44 7.30
CA VAL A 169 15.05 -14.15 6.42
C VAL A 169 16.30 -13.87 7.25
N VAL A 170 17.31 -14.72 7.11
CA VAL A 170 18.62 -14.52 7.73
C VAL A 170 19.61 -14.06 6.67
N GLY A 171 20.19 -12.87 6.86
CA GLY A 171 21.17 -12.31 5.92
C GLY A 171 22.34 -11.68 6.66
N PRO A 172 23.60 -12.03 6.33
CA PRO A 172 24.80 -11.30 6.76
C PRO A 172 24.73 -9.80 6.43
N PRO A 173 25.56 -8.93 7.04
CA PRO A 173 25.64 -7.51 6.66
C PRO A 173 25.87 -7.35 5.14
N GLY A 174 25.14 -6.44 4.49
CA GLY A 174 25.28 -6.14 3.05
C GLY A 174 24.53 -7.07 2.08
N THR A 175 23.80 -8.07 2.55
CA THR A 175 23.07 -9.06 1.71
C THR A 175 21.68 -8.63 1.24
N GLY A 176 21.46 -7.33 1.00
CA GLY A 176 20.20 -6.88 0.39
C GLY A 176 18.92 -7.03 1.23
N LYS A 177 19.00 -7.36 2.53
CA LYS A 177 17.79 -7.55 3.40
C LYS A 177 16.75 -6.44 3.27
N THR A 178 17.20 -5.18 3.20
CA THR A 178 16.32 -4.03 3.02
C THR A 178 15.62 -4.07 1.66
N ASP A 179 16.34 -4.40 0.59
CA ASP A 179 15.79 -4.56 -0.76
C ASP A 179 14.78 -5.70 -0.84
N THR A 180 15.08 -6.86 -0.26
CA THR A 180 14.14 -7.99 -0.17
C THR A 180 12.86 -7.58 0.56
N ALA A 181 12.97 -6.87 1.69
CA ALA A 181 11.81 -6.39 2.44
C ALA A 181 10.97 -5.39 1.64
N VAL A 182 11.62 -4.42 0.98
CA VAL A 182 10.93 -3.45 0.10
C VAL A 182 10.24 -4.15 -1.07
N GLN A 183 10.86 -5.17 -1.65
CA GLN A 183 10.26 -5.91 -2.75
C GLN A 183 9.04 -6.73 -2.29
N ILE A 184 9.10 -7.37 -1.13
CA ILE A 184 7.93 -8.03 -0.51
C ILE A 184 6.79 -7.03 -0.33
N LEU A 185 7.08 -5.83 0.21
CA LEU A 185 6.09 -4.78 0.41
C LEU A 185 5.48 -4.30 -0.92
N ASN A 186 6.31 -4.14 -1.95
CA ASN A 186 5.86 -3.75 -3.29
C ASN A 186 4.89 -4.78 -3.87
N VAL A 187 5.26 -6.06 -3.83
CA VAL A 187 4.43 -7.14 -4.37
C VAL A 187 3.13 -7.29 -3.56
N LEU A 188 3.19 -7.23 -2.22
CA LEU A 188 2.00 -7.31 -1.36
C LEU A 188 1.00 -6.17 -1.62
N CYS A 189 1.47 -4.92 -1.75
CA CYS A 189 0.58 -3.78 -1.96
C CYS A 189 -0.22 -3.88 -3.26
N HIS A 190 0.36 -4.48 -4.29
CA HIS A 190 -0.29 -4.63 -5.59
C HIS A 190 -1.17 -5.89 -5.68
N ASN A 191 -0.75 -7.00 -5.08
CA ASN A 191 -1.50 -8.26 -5.14
C ASN A 191 -2.62 -8.32 -4.09
N CYS A 192 -2.46 -7.61 -2.96
CA CYS A 192 -3.40 -7.60 -1.84
C CYS A 192 -3.82 -6.16 -1.49
N PRO A 193 -4.49 -5.41 -2.40
CA PRO A 193 -4.76 -3.99 -2.22
C PRO A 193 -5.70 -3.66 -1.05
N SER A 194 -6.48 -4.64 -0.59
CA SER A 194 -7.36 -4.52 0.58
C SER A 194 -6.64 -4.80 1.91
N GLN A 195 -5.44 -5.38 1.87
CA GLN A 195 -4.65 -5.67 3.06
C GLN A 195 -3.81 -4.45 3.47
N ARG A 196 -3.37 -4.47 4.72
CA ARG A 196 -2.54 -3.44 5.32
C ARG A 196 -1.33 -4.10 5.96
N THR A 197 -0.16 -3.52 5.74
CA THR A 197 1.11 -4.05 6.23
C THR A 197 1.67 -3.17 7.35
N LEU A 198 1.96 -3.80 8.49
CA LEU A 198 2.63 -3.16 9.62
C LEU A 198 4.13 -3.46 9.57
N ILE A 199 4.95 -2.41 9.54
CA ILE A 199 6.42 -2.50 9.62
C ILE A 199 6.86 -2.11 11.02
N ILE A 200 7.59 -3.01 11.68
CA ILE A 200 8.21 -2.78 12.99
C ILE A 200 9.72 -2.89 12.84
N THR A 201 10.45 -1.85 13.25
CA THR A 201 11.92 -1.89 13.32
C THR A 201 12.42 -1.56 14.73
N HIS A 202 13.69 -1.82 14.99
CA HIS A 202 14.32 -1.38 16.25
C HIS A 202 14.68 0.12 16.24
N SER A 203 15.16 0.65 15.12
CA SER A 203 15.70 2.02 15.04
C SER A 203 15.03 2.87 13.96
N ASN A 204 15.03 4.20 14.17
CA ASN A 204 14.61 5.15 13.14
C ASN A 204 15.48 5.08 11.89
N GLN A 205 16.78 4.77 12.03
CA GLN A 205 17.67 4.64 10.87
C GLN A 205 17.18 3.52 9.93
N ALA A 206 16.80 2.36 10.47
CA ALA A 206 16.27 1.27 9.67
C ALA A 206 14.95 1.65 8.96
N LEU A 207 14.11 2.49 9.60
CA LEU A 207 12.93 3.05 8.93
C LEU A 207 13.32 4.01 7.81
N ASN A 208 14.31 4.88 8.03
CA ASN A 208 14.77 5.80 7.01
C ASN A 208 15.24 5.05 5.76
N ASP A 209 16.12 4.07 5.94
CA ASP A 209 16.67 3.25 4.86
C ASP A 209 15.56 2.50 4.08
N LEU A 210 14.54 2.00 4.79
CA LEU A 210 13.38 1.37 4.17
C LEU A 210 12.55 2.36 3.35
N PHE A 211 12.20 3.52 3.91
CA PHE A 211 11.37 4.52 3.22
C PHE A 211 12.07 5.10 2.00
N GLU A 212 13.38 5.35 2.06
CA GLU A 212 14.17 5.80 0.90
C GLU A 212 14.07 4.81 -0.26
N LYS A 213 14.14 3.50 0.01
CA LYS A 213 14.01 2.47 -1.01
C LYS A 213 12.57 2.24 -1.46
N ILE A 214 11.58 2.36 -0.59
CA ILE A 214 10.15 2.28 -0.96
C ILE A 214 9.80 3.43 -1.91
N MET A 215 10.33 4.64 -1.69
CA MET A 215 10.11 5.79 -2.57
C MET A 215 10.67 5.61 -3.97
N GLN A 216 11.63 4.69 -4.16
CA GLN A 216 12.16 4.33 -5.48
C GLN A 216 11.29 3.29 -6.19
N ARG A 217 10.25 2.76 -5.53
CA ARG A 217 9.30 1.80 -6.09
C ARG A 217 8.01 2.49 -6.51
N ASP A 218 7.25 1.79 -7.34
CA ASP A 218 5.95 2.23 -7.84
C ASP A 218 4.87 2.13 -6.76
N MET A 219 5.02 2.92 -5.69
CA MET A 219 4.10 2.92 -4.56
C MET A 219 3.66 4.34 -4.23
N PRO A 220 2.35 4.62 -4.27
CA PRO A 220 1.84 5.94 -3.93
C PRO A 220 2.24 6.32 -2.50
N ALA A 221 2.96 7.43 -2.37
CA ALA A 221 3.41 7.96 -1.08
C ALA A 221 2.24 8.28 -0.12
N CYS A 222 1.02 8.35 -0.67
CA CYS A 222 -0.23 8.58 0.02
C CYS A 222 -0.65 7.37 0.88
N TYR A 223 -0.19 6.16 0.55
CA TYR A 223 -0.44 4.93 1.31
C TYR A 223 0.60 4.61 2.38
N LEU A 224 1.66 5.42 2.47
CA LEU A 224 2.77 5.25 3.41
C LEU A 224 2.56 6.13 4.63
N LEU A 225 2.61 5.56 5.83
CA LEU A 225 2.51 6.28 7.09
C LEU A 225 3.64 5.89 8.05
N ARG A 226 4.37 6.88 8.55
CA ARG A 226 5.39 6.70 9.59
C ARG A 226 4.87 7.24 10.92
N LEU A 227 4.96 6.43 11.97
CA LEU A 227 4.60 6.81 13.33
C LEU A 227 5.85 6.73 14.24
N GLY A 228 6.04 7.76 15.07
CA GLY A 228 7.13 7.78 16.04
C GLY A 228 7.78 9.15 16.20
N LEU A 229 8.59 9.29 17.26
CA LEU A 229 9.28 10.55 17.60
C LEU A 229 10.25 11.06 16.51
N GLY A 230 10.64 10.20 15.56
CA GLY A 230 11.48 10.56 14.42
C GLY A 230 10.70 10.79 13.13
N GLU A 231 9.38 11.03 13.21
CA GLU A 231 8.50 11.19 12.04
C GLU A 231 8.92 12.33 11.10
N GLN A 232 9.67 13.32 11.60
CA GLN A 232 10.21 14.47 10.84
C GLN A 232 11.71 14.36 10.50
N GLU A 233 12.40 13.30 10.92
CA GLU A 233 13.86 13.17 10.78
C GLU A 233 14.30 12.63 9.40
N LEU A 234 13.36 12.36 8.49
CA LEU A 234 13.69 11.95 7.13
C LEU A 234 14.09 13.19 6.32
N ALA A 235 15.31 13.22 5.78
CA ALA A 235 15.84 14.34 4.99
C ALA A 235 15.24 14.44 3.58
N ASN A 236 14.00 13.95 3.40
CA ASN A 236 13.35 13.82 2.10
C ASN A 236 12.39 14.98 1.85
N VAL A 237 12.05 15.19 0.58
CA VAL A 237 11.06 16.19 0.12
C VAL A 237 9.65 15.89 0.67
N LEU A 238 9.37 14.64 1.05
CA LEU A 238 8.06 14.17 1.50
C LEU A 238 8.03 13.92 3.02
N ASP A 239 7.04 14.51 3.70
CA ASP A 239 6.78 14.29 5.13
C ASP A 239 5.79 13.13 5.36
N PHE A 240 6.30 11.99 5.85
CA PHE A 240 5.51 10.77 6.12
C PHE A 240 4.85 10.73 7.51
N SER A 241 4.94 11.81 8.29
CA SER A 241 4.18 11.94 9.53
C SER A 241 2.68 11.98 9.27
N ARG A 242 1.87 11.79 10.32
CA ARG A 242 0.41 11.92 10.22
C ARG A 242 -0.01 13.25 9.58
N GLN A 243 0.57 14.35 10.06
CA GLN A 243 0.23 15.67 9.55
C GLN A 243 0.70 15.87 8.12
N GLY A 244 1.94 15.46 7.80
CA GLY A 244 2.48 15.56 6.45
C GLY A 244 1.66 14.81 5.43
N ARG A 245 1.17 13.61 5.77
CA ARG A 245 0.31 12.80 4.91
C ARG A 245 -1.09 13.39 4.74
N VAL A 246 -1.70 13.94 5.78
CA VAL A 246 -2.98 14.66 5.65
C VAL A 246 -2.80 15.88 4.73
N SER A 247 -1.76 16.68 4.93
CA SER A 247 -1.46 17.82 4.06
C SER A 247 -1.24 17.40 2.61
N ALA A 248 -0.48 16.33 2.37
CA ALA A 248 -0.26 15.79 1.02
C ALA A 248 -1.57 15.33 0.35
N MET A 249 -2.47 14.67 1.07
CA MET A 249 -3.79 14.29 0.55
C MET A 249 -4.63 15.50 0.19
N LEU A 250 -4.62 16.56 1.01
CA LEU A 250 -5.37 17.78 0.75
C LEU A 250 -4.83 18.54 -0.47
N VAL A 251 -3.51 18.58 -0.67
CA VAL A 251 -2.90 19.15 -1.88
C VAL A 251 -3.26 18.30 -3.10
N ARG A 252 -3.10 16.97 -3.00
CA ARG A 252 -3.43 16.04 -4.08
C ARG A 252 -4.89 16.13 -4.50
N ARG A 253 -5.81 16.29 -3.55
CA ARG A 253 -7.23 16.55 -3.83
C ARG A 253 -7.42 17.77 -4.73
N LEU A 254 -6.74 18.88 -4.44
CA LEU A 254 -6.86 20.10 -5.26
C LEU A 254 -6.29 19.90 -6.67
N GLU A 255 -5.18 19.17 -6.81
CA GLU A 255 -4.62 18.81 -8.11
C GLU A 255 -5.59 17.97 -8.94
N LEU A 256 -6.19 16.94 -8.33
CA LEU A 256 -7.16 16.06 -8.98
C LEU A 256 -8.43 16.81 -9.38
N LEU A 257 -8.95 17.68 -8.52
CA LEU A 257 -10.11 18.52 -8.85
C LEU A 257 -9.82 19.46 -10.03
N ASN A 258 -8.62 20.02 -10.11
CA ASN A 258 -8.21 20.83 -11.26
C ASN A 258 -8.10 20.00 -12.56
N GLU A 259 -7.66 18.74 -12.48
CA GLU A 259 -7.72 17.84 -13.64
C GLU A 259 -9.16 17.47 -14.03
N VAL A 260 -10.07 17.33 -13.07
CA VAL A 260 -11.52 17.15 -13.34
C VAL A 260 -12.10 18.37 -14.04
N GLU A 261 -11.76 19.59 -13.61
CA GLU A 261 -12.15 20.81 -14.33
C GLU A 261 -11.61 20.82 -15.77
N ARG A 262 -10.35 20.43 -15.95
CA ARG A 262 -9.74 20.34 -17.29
C ARG A 262 -10.46 19.32 -18.18
N LEU A 263 -10.85 18.17 -17.62
CA LEU A 263 -11.65 17.17 -18.31
C LEU A 263 -13.04 17.72 -18.68
N ALA A 264 -13.71 18.41 -17.77
CA ALA A 264 -15.00 19.05 -18.03
C ALA A 264 -14.93 20.08 -19.17
N ARG A 265 -13.90 20.94 -19.16
CA ARG A 265 -13.64 21.90 -20.26
C ARG A 265 -13.45 21.19 -21.60
N SER A 266 -12.70 20.09 -21.62
CA SER A 266 -12.47 19.29 -22.85
C SER A 266 -13.73 18.58 -23.37
N LEU A 267 -14.74 18.41 -22.52
CA LEU A 267 -16.05 17.88 -22.89
C LEU A 267 -17.08 18.99 -23.16
N GLN A 268 -16.67 20.25 -23.10
CA GLN A 268 -17.54 21.42 -23.27
C GLN A 268 -18.69 21.47 -22.24
N LEU A 269 -18.42 20.98 -21.03
CA LEU A 269 -19.37 20.95 -19.92
C LEU A 269 -19.09 22.10 -18.93
N PRO A 270 -20.08 22.49 -18.10
CA PRO A 270 -19.91 23.49 -17.05
C PRO A 270 -18.76 23.15 -16.08
N GLU A 271 -18.02 24.17 -15.64
CA GLU A 271 -16.83 24.01 -14.78
C GLU A 271 -17.16 23.75 -13.30
N ASP A 272 -18.42 23.95 -12.88
CA ASP A 272 -18.86 23.77 -11.50
C ASP A 272 -18.78 22.31 -11.01
N VAL A 273 -18.60 21.36 -11.93
CA VAL A 273 -18.45 19.93 -11.63
C VAL A 273 -17.16 19.61 -10.86
N GLY A 274 -16.10 20.41 -11.01
CA GLY A 274 -14.80 20.19 -10.37
C GLY A 274 -14.64 20.80 -8.97
N TYR A 275 -15.71 21.31 -8.36
CA TYR A 275 -15.60 22.07 -7.11
C TYR A 275 -15.38 21.22 -5.85
N THR A 276 -15.95 20.01 -5.80
CA THR A 276 -15.88 19.10 -4.65
C THR A 276 -15.65 17.66 -5.09
N CYS A 277 -15.16 16.79 -4.19
CA CYS A 277 -15.07 15.36 -4.46
C CYS A 277 -16.45 14.77 -4.82
N GLU A 278 -17.53 15.28 -4.22
CA GLU A 278 -18.89 14.80 -4.47
C GLU A 278 -19.38 15.16 -5.88
N THR A 279 -19.25 16.43 -6.29
CA THR A 279 -19.64 16.88 -7.64
C THR A 279 -18.82 16.18 -8.72
N ALA A 280 -17.54 15.95 -8.47
CA ALA A 280 -16.69 15.17 -9.36
C ALA A 280 -17.15 13.71 -9.48
N GLY A 281 -17.64 13.11 -8.38
CA GLY A 281 -18.26 11.78 -8.40
C GLY A 281 -19.51 11.70 -9.28
N TYR A 282 -20.39 12.71 -9.22
CA TYR A 282 -21.53 12.79 -10.14
C TYR A 282 -21.08 12.98 -11.60
N PHE A 283 -20.05 13.80 -11.83
CA PHE A 283 -19.49 14.02 -13.16
C PHE A 283 -18.90 12.74 -13.76
N TRP A 284 -18.19 11.95 -12.96
CA TRP A 284 -17.69 10.63 -13.37
C TRP A 284 -18.82 9.74 -13.89
N LEU A 285 -19.91 9.59 -13.12
CA LEU A 285 -21.00 8.69 -13.49
C LEU A 285 -21.81 9.20 -14.69
N LEU A 286 -22.20 10.47 -14.68
CA LEU A 286 -23.14 11.03 -15.65
C LEU A 286 -22.51 11.32 -17.01
N TYR A 287 -21.24 11.73 -17.05
CA TYR A 287 -20.60 12.19 -18.28
C TYR A 287 -19.45 11.28 -18.70
N VAL A 288 -18.50 10.99 -17.81
CA VAL A 288 -17.29 10.24 -18.19
C VAL A 288 -17.61 8.76 -18.44
N TYR A 289 -18.21 8.09 -17.47
CA TYR A 289 -18.54 6.67 -17.55
C TYR A 289 -19.59 6.41 -18.65
N SER A 290 -20.66 7.21 -18.71
CA SER A 290 -21.67 7.12 -19.77
C SER A 290 -21.06 7.29 -21.18
N SER A 291 -20.16 8.26 -21.38
CA SER A 291 -19.52 8.47 -22.70
C SER A 291 -18.62 7.29 -23.06
N TRP A 292 -17.95 6.68 -22.08
CA TRP A 292 -17.14 5.47 -22.29
C TRP A 292 -17.99 4.26 -22.67
N GLU A 293 -19.13 4.03 -22.02
CA GLU A 293 -20.05 2.93 -22.38
C GLU A 293 -20.62 3.09 -23.80
N GLN A 294 -21.02 4.32 -24.16
CA GLN A 294 -21.49 4.62 -25.51
C GLN A 294 -20.40 4.40 -26.56
N PHE A 295 -19.17 4.78 -26.25
CA PHE A 295 -18.01 4.53 -27.10
C PHE A 295 -17.75 3.03 -27.28
N LEU A 296 -17.73 2.25 -26.20
CA LEU A 296 -17.55 0.80 -26.26
C LEU A 296 -18.64 0.11 -27.08
N ALA A 297 -19.91 0.49 -26.88
CA ALA A 297 -21.02 -0.04 -27.67
C ALA A 297 -20.84 0.28 -29.17
N SER A 298 -20.45 1.51 -29.49
CA SER A 298 -20.19 1.92 -30.88
C SER A 298 -18.99 1.18 -31.48
N CYS A 299 -17.99 0.83 -30.68
CA CYS A 299 -16.82 0.06 -31.12
C CYS A 299 -17.14 -1.40 -31.43
N GLU A 300 -18.13 -2.01 -30.78
CA GLU A 300 -18.55 -3.40 -31.06
C GLU A 300 -19.04 -3.56 -32.51
N ASP A 301 -19.76 -2.55 -33.02
CA ASP A 301 -20.33 -2.54 -34.37
C ASP A 301 -19.33 -2.08 -35.46
N ASN A 302 -18.12 -1.63 -35.09
CA ASN A 302 -17.19 -0.96 -36.01
C ASN A 302 -15.75 -1.51 -35.92
N LYS A 303 -15.58 -2.78 -35.50
CA LYS A 303 -14.27 -3.45 -35.38
C LYS A 303 -13.50 -3.56 -36.71
N ASP A 304 -14.22 -3.50 -37.82
CA ASP A 304 -13.70 -3.53 -39.18
C ASP A 304 -13.02 -2.21 -39.62
N LYS A 305 -13.25 -1.11 -38.90
CA LYS A 305 -12.74 0.22 -39.25
C LYS A 305 -11.50 0.58 -38.43
N PRO A 306 -10.29 0.57 -39.01
CA PRO A 306 -9.04 0.74 -38.26
C PRO A 306 -8.89 2.10 -37.57
N LYS A 307 -9.50 3.16 -38.10
CA LYS A 307 -9.43 4.53 -37.55
C LYS A 307 -10.57 4.89 -36.60
N PHE A 308 -11.56 4.01 -36.45
CA PHE A 308 -12.79 4.32 -35.71
C PHE A 308 -12.52 4.74 -34.27
N VAL A 309 -11.63 4.01 -33.58
CA VAL A 309 -11.23 4.33 -32.20
C VAL A 309 -10.66 5.74 -32.12
N GLN A 310 -9.70 6.09 -32.98
CA GLN A 310 -9.05 7.41 -33.00
C GLN A 310 -10.03 8.57 -33.29
N ASP A 311 -11.04 8.33 -34.13
CA ASP A 311 -11.99 9.35 -34.56
C ASP A 311 -13.13 9.55 -33.55
N CYS A 312 -13.58 8.47 -32.90
CA CYS A 312 -14.73 8.48 -32.00
C CYS A 312 -14.36 8.48 -30.50
N PHE A 313 -13.08 8.44 -30.14
CA PHE A 313 -12.66 8.45 -28.74
C PHE A 313 -13.11 9.72 -28.00
N PRO A 314 -13.92 9.61 -26.93
CA PRO A 314 -14.62 10.76 -26.33
C PRO A 314 -13.70 11.72 -25.56
N PHE A 315 -12.51 11.29 -25.15
CA PHE A 315 -11.61 12.10 -24.30
C PHE A 315 -10.38 12.61 -25.06
N LYS A 316 -10.45 12.70 -26.39
CA LYS A 316 -9.30 13.02 -27.25
C LYS A 316 -8.66 14.36 -26.90
N GLU A 317 -9.46 15.38 -26.64
CA GLU A 317 -8.99 16.73 -26.30
C GLU A 317 -8.33 16.77 -24.91
N PHE A 318 -8.81 15.97 -23.95
CA PHE A 318 -8.15 15.84 -22.64
C PHE A 318 -6.73 15.26 -22.75
N PHE A 319 -6.50 14.32 -23.66
CA PHE A 319 -5.18 13.69 -23.85
C PHE A 319 -4.32 14.38 -24.92
N SER A 320 -4.68 15.58 -25.38
CA SER A 320 -3.89 16.30 -26.40
C SER A 320 -2.50 16.72 -25.93
N ASN A 321 -2.28 16.80 -24.62
CA ASN A 321 -1.03 17.26 -23.99
C ASN A 321 0.04 16.15 -23.90
N THR A 322 -0.24 14.93 -24.39
CA THR A 322 0.74 13.86 -24.38
C THR A 322 1.87 14.15 -25.39
N PRO A 323 3.15 13.84 -25.06
CA PRO A 323 4.28 14.12 -25.95
C PRO A 323 4.20 13.41 -27.31
N GLN A 324 3.51 12.27 -27.33
CA GLN A 324 3.26 11.48 -28.53
C GLN A 324 1.76 11.34 -28.75
N PRO A 325 1.31 11.25 -30.01
CA PRO A 325 -0.10 10.99 -30.31
C PRO A 325 -0.51 9.64 -29.73
N VAL A 326 -1.59 9.64 -28.94
CA VAL A 326 -2.12 8.45 -28.27
C VAL A 326 -2.48 7.34 -29.26
N PHE A 327 -3.07 7.72 -30.40
CA PHE A 327 -3.57 6.78 -31.40
C PHE A 327 -2.77 6.88 -32.70
N THR A 328 -2.48 5.74 -33.31
CA THR A 328 -1.78 5.69 -34.60
C THR A 328 -2.73 5.58 -35.79
N GLY A 329 -3.98 5.15 -35.58
CA GLY A 329 -4.97 4.97 -36.65
C GLY A 329 -4.67 3.81 -37.59
N GLN A 330 -3.71 2.95 -37.24
CA GLN A 330 -3.22 1.85 -38.09
C GLN A 330 -3.96 0.54 -37.82
N SER A 331 -4.36 0.29 -36.57
CA SER A 331 -5.03 -0.93 -36.15
C SER A 331 -6.06 -0.62 -35.07
N PHE A 332 -7.29 -1.09 -35.28
CA PHE A 332 -8.37 -0.98 -34.32
C PHE A 332 -7.97 -1.59 -32.97
N GLU A 333 -7.36 -2.77 -32.98
CA GLU A 333 -7.00 -3.49 -31.76
C GLU A 333 -5.93 -2.75 -30.95
N LYS A 334 -4.93 -2.19 -31.64
CA LYS A 334 -3.88 -1.38 -31.00
C LYS A 334 -4.46 -0.10 -30.40
N ASP A 335 -5.22 0.67 -31.19
CA ASP A 335 -5.81 1.91 -30.69
C ASP A 335 -6.82 1.65 -29.56
N MET A 336 -7.55 0.53 -29.60
CA MET A 336 -8.45 0.12 -28.52
C MET A 336 -7.70 -0.18 -27.22
N GLN A 337 -6.49 -0.75 -27.29
CA GLN A 337 -5.64 -0.94 -26.11
C GLN A 337 -5.23 0.41 -25.51
N GLU A 338 -4.82 1.37 -26.34
CA GLU A 338 -4.48 2.73 -25.90
C GLU A 338 -5.69 3.44 -25.27
N ALA A 339 -6.87 3.32 -25.89
CA ALA A 339 -8.11 3.91 -25.38
C ALA A 339 -8.48 3.36 -24.00
N LYS A 340 -8.33 2.05 -23.79
CA LYS A 340 -8.50 1.41 -22.48
C LYS A 340 -7.48 1.90 -21.46
N GLY A 341 -6.23 2.13 -21.87
CA GLY A 341 -5.18 2.71 -21.03
C GLY A 341 -5.52 4.13 -20.57
N CYS A 342 -6.01 4.98 -21.49
CA CYS A 342 -6.52 6.30 -21.19
C CYS A 342 -7.71 6.26 -20.22
N PHE A 343 -8.67 5.37 -20.44
CA PHE A 343 -9.82 5.22 -19.53
C PHE A 343 -9.40 4.72 -18.14
N CYS A 344 -8.42 3.81 -18.07
CA CYS A 344 -7.84 3.38 -16.80
C CYS A 344 -7.20 4.55 -16.05
N HIS A 345 -6.50 5.44 -16.75
CA HIS A 345 -5.94 6.65 -16.13
C HIS A 345 -7.04 7.53 -15.51
N LEU A 346 -8.13 7.78 -16.23
CA LEU A 346 -9.27 8.52 -15.69
C LEU A 346 -9.88 7.80 -14.49
N LYS A 347 -10.08 6.50 -14.58
CA LYS A 347 -10.61 5.69 -13.47
C LYS A 347 -9.75 5.81 -12.22
N THR A 348 -8.42 5.72 -12.34
CA THR A 348 -7.48 5.89 -11.23
C THR A 348 -7.60 7.30 -10.62
N MET A 349 -7.66 8.34 -11.46
CA MET A 349 -7.83 9.72 -11.00
C MET A 349 -9.10 9.90 -10.14
N PHE A 350 -10.24 9.39 -10.59
CA PHE A 350 -11.50 9.48 -9.83
C PHE A 350 -11.52 8.58 -8.60
N GLN A 351 -10.85 7.43 -8.63
CA GLN A 351 -10.66 6.57 -7.45
C GLN A 351 -9.83 7.28 -6.38
N GLU A 352 -8.70 7.89 -6.74
CA GLU A 352 -7.89 8.71 -5.82
C GLU A 352 -8.71 9.88 -5.24
N LEU A 353 -9.57 10.49 -6.05
CA LEU A 353 -10.40 11.60 -5.60
C LEU A 353 -11.49 11.16 -4.60
N GLU A 354 -12.08 9.97 -4.78
CA GLU A 354 -13.02 9.40 -3.81
C GLU A 354 -12.31 9.05 -2.50
N GLU A 355 -11.08 8.56 -2.54
CA GLU A 355 -10.26 8.35 -1.34
C GLU A 355 -9.99 9.68 -0.59
N CYS A 356 -9.86 10.78 -1.32
CA CYS A 356 -9.70 12.12 -0.74
C CYS A 356 -10.97 12.69 -0.10
N ARG A 357 -12.16 12.15 -0.44
CA ARG A 357 -13.46 12.71 -0.03
C ARG A 357 -13.62 12.79 1.49
N ALA A 358 -13.12 11.81 2.23
CA ALA A 358 -13.20 11.83 3.69
C ALA A 358 -12.46 13.03 4.30
N PHE A 359 -11.34 13.45 3.71
CA PHE A 359 -10.55 14.58 4.19
C PHE A 359 -11.24 15.93 3.94
N GLU A 360 -12.12 16.00 2.93
CA GLU A 360 -12.99 17.15 2.70
C GLU A 360 -14.06 17.30 3.79
N LEU A 361 -14.62 16.18 4.26
CA LEU A 361 -15.71 16.16 5.24
C LEU A 361 -15.21 16.34 6.69
N LEU A 362 -14.05 15.76 7.01
CA LEU A 362 -13.48 15.80 8.35
C LEU A 362 -12.84 17.16 8.62
N LYS A 363 -13.34 17.89 9.63
CA LYS A 363 -12.88 19.24 9.97
C LYS A 363 -11.71 19.27 10.94
N SER A 364 -11.65 18.30 11.86
CA SER A 364 -10.60 18.24 12.86
C SER A 364 -9.37 17.54 12.29
N THR A 365 -8.20 18.14 12.51
CA THR A 365 -6.90 17.54 12.18
C THR A 365 -6.71 16.18 12.86
N ALA A 366 -7.24 16.01 14.08
CA ALA A 366 -7.17 14.73 14.79
C ALA A 366 -7.98 13.64 14.09
N ASP A 367 -9.19 13.98 13.64
CA ASP A 367 -10.08 13.02 12.95
C ASP A 367 -9.52 12.65 11.57
N GLN A 368 -8.97 13.63 10.84
CA GLN A 368 -8.27 13.39 9.57
C GLN A 368 -7.08 12.45 9.76
N ALA A 369 -6.26 12.66 10.79
CA ALA A 369 -5.12 11.81 11.10
C ALA A 369 -5.56 10.39 11.51
N ASN A 370 -6.65 10.26 12.26
CA ASN A 370 -7.21 8.96 12.64
C ASN A 370 -7.79 8.23 11.44
N TYR A 371 -8.51 8.92 10.55
CA TYR A 371 -9.02 8.35 9.30
C TYR A 371 -7.86 7.86 8.42
N LEU A 372 -6.83 8.68 8.26
CA LEU A 372 -5.62 8.30 7.52
C LEU A 372 -5.02 7.01 8.11
N MET A 373 -4.84 6.96 9.43
CA MET A 373 -4.23 5.82 10.12
C MET A 373 -5.11 4.56 10.12
N THR A 374 -6.44 4.68 10.09
CA THR A 374 -7.34 3.52 10.24
C THR A 374 -7.88 3.01 8.91
N LYS A 375 -8.01 3.87 7.89
CA LYS A 375 -8.66 3.55 6.61
C LYS A 375 -7.76 3.73 5.40
N GLN A 376 -6.94 4.77 5.36
CA GLN A 376 -6.24 5.16 4.13
C GLN A 376 -4.84 4.57 3.99
N ALA A 377 -4.03 4.58 5.06
CA ALA A 377 -2.65 4.09 5.00
C ALA A 377 -2.61 2.58 4.78
N LYS A 378 -1.95 2.09 3.73
CA LYS A 378 -1.77 0.65 3.50
C LYS A 378 -0.52 0.11 4.17
N ILE A 379 0.53 0.92 4.26
CA ILE A 379 1.74 0.58 5.01
C ILE A 379 1.89 1.55 6.18
N VAL A 380 1.89 0.99 7.38
CA VAL A 380 2.13 1.74 8.61
C VAL A 380 3.43 1.26 9.21
N ALA A 381 4.35 2.17 9.47
CA ALA A 381 5.69 1.84 9.93
C ALA A 381 6.04 2.58 11.22
N MET A 382 6.63 1.87 12.18
CA MET A 382 7.04 2.45 13.47
C MET A 382 8.18 1.65 14.11
N THR A 383 8.78 2.22 15.15
CA THR A 383 9.74 1.47 15.97
C THR A 383 9.02 0.59 17.00
N CYS A 384 9.65 -0.51 17.42
CA CYS A 384 9.11 -1.39 18.46
C CYS A 384 8.83 -0.64 19.77
N THR A 385 9.70 0.32 20.13
CA THR A 385 9.49 1.21 21.28
C THR A 385 8.23 2.05 21.13
N HIS A 386 7.98 2.61 19.95
CA HIS A 386 6.76 3.38 19.71
C HIS A 386 5.51 2.49 19.76
N ALA A 387 5.57 1.31 19.13
CA ALA A 387 4.48 0.34 19.18
C ALA A 387 4.11 -0.05 20.62
N ALA A 388 5.10 -0.33 21.47
CA ALA A 388 4.88 -0.70 22.87
C ALA A 388 4.27 0.46 23.69
N LEU A 389 4.70 1.70 23.43
CA LEU A 389 4.20 2.89 24.12
C LEU A 389 2.79 3.30 23.67
N LYS A 390 2.43 3.03 22.42
CA LYS A 390 1.19 3.51 21.79
C LYS A 390 0.16 2.43 21.52
N ARG A 391 0.43 1.17 21.91
CA ARG A 391 -0.50 0.03 21.75
C ARG A 391 -1.93 0.39 22.17
N LYS A 392 -2.10 0.95 23.37
CA LYS A 392 -3.43 1.28 23.91
C LYS A 392 -4.16 2.31 23.05
N ASP A 393 -3.43 3.32 22.55
CA ASP A 393 -3.98 4.36 21.68
C ASP A 393 -4.42 3.79 20.32
N PHE A 394 -3.84 2.67 19.87
CA PHE A 394 -4.22 2.02 18.60
C PHE A 394 -5.42 1.07 18.70
N LEU A 395 -5.78 0.64 19.91
CA LEU A 395 -6.93 -0.24 20.15
C LEU A 395 -8.23 0.52 20.42
N GLN A 396 -8.13 1.83 20.64
CA GLN A 396 -9.25 2.76 20.82
C GLN A 396 -9.60 3.41 19.48
#